data_AF-H0EWG3-F1
#
_entry.id   AF-H0EWG3-F1
#
_cell.length_a   1.000
_cell.length_b   1.000
_cell.length_c   1.000
_cell.angle_alpha   90.00
_cell.angle_beta   90.00
_cell.angle_gamma   90.00
#
_symmetry.space_group_name_H-M   'P 1'
#
loop_
_entity.id
_entity.type
_entity.pdbx_description
1 polymer ?
#
loop_
_entity_poly.entity_id
_entity_poly.type
_entity_poly.pdbx_seq_one_letter_code
_entity_poly.pdbx_strand_id
1 'polypeptide(L)'
;MVFKMVDLKRLNFVSINYRLGVWGFLPTPQVLAEGSSNAGFLDQRLAFRWIKENIASFGGNPSHITIWGESAGAQSIGLHLHSYAGRNDNLFHAAILESGGPVGAALNPLSFYTAPVENLTRTTNCFTSTDQLSCLRSLSSETLFKAQVTQIWNPIVDGDFLTDYPSNLAAQGKFIRIPLINGANTDEGTSFGVTGMNTEKDIFNSLLTFRKSAAYAIGPASARKLLELYPNEGPQPPYNVPETTVFPKNGLQWRRDCAIAGDIVMIAQRRKMCEQYTHGRQKVWSYRFDTPLWNADVTHGARHFVNVVFSFQNISGALGPIPKFESYGKLSRDIGRACKLLFPMNW
;
A
#
# COMPACT_ATOMS: atom_id res chain seq x y z
N MET A 1 19.59 -0.94 -7.53
CA MET A 1 19.03 0.36 -7.92
C MET A 1 19.06 0.43 -9.43
N VAL A 2 17.92 0.59 -10.10
CA VAL A 2 17.89 0.76 -11.56
C VAL A 2 17.55 2.22 -11.84
N PHE A 3 18.42 2.90 -12.57
CA PHE A 3 18.16 4.25 -13.08
C PHE A 3 17.52 4.12 -14.46
N LYS A 4 16.36 4.73 -14.67
CA LYS A 4 15.76 4.81 -15.99
C LYS A 4 15.42 6.26 -16.27
N MET A 5 16.10 6.88 -17.23
CA MET A 5 15.61 8.14 -17.80
C MET A 5 14.40 7.80 -18.67
N VAL A 6 13.22 8.29 -18.28
CA VAL A 6 11.99 8.22 -19.08
C VAL A 6 11.65 9.65 -19.50
N ASP A 7 11.04 9.81 -20.68
CA ASP A 7 10.78 11.08 -21.41
C ASP A 7 9.74 12.01 -20.74
N LEU A 8 9.85 12.16 -19.42
CA LEU A 8 9.39 13.32 -18.68
C LEU A 8 10.59 14.28 -18.57
N LYS A 9 10.94 14.93 -19.69
CA LYS A 9 12.07 15.86 -19.83
C LYS A 9 12.46 16.52 -18.48
N ARG A 10 13.66 16.15 -17.98
CA ARG A 10 14.33 16.61 -16.74
C ARG A 10 13.90 15.99 -15.39
N LEU A 11 13.56 14.69 -15.34
CA LEU A 11 13.40 13.95 -14.07
C LEU A 11 14.34 12.73 -14.02
N ASN A 12 14.95 12.50 -12.86
CA ASN A 12 15.72 11.29 -12.57
C ASN A 12 14.83 10.29 -11.83
N PHE A 13 14.59 9.12 -12.41
CA PHE A 13 13.86 8.03 -11.74
C PHE A 13 14.83 7.04 -11.12
N VAL A 14 14.59 6.73 -9.86
CA VAL A 14 15.36 5.78 -9.08
C VAL A 14 14.40 4.73 -8.52
N SER A 15 14.64 3.46 -8.81
CA SER A 15 13.95 2.35 -8.16
C SER A 15 14.84 1.68 -7.11
N ILE A 16 14.25 1.33 -5.97
CA ILE A 16 14.93 0.66 -4.86
C ILE A 16 14.31 -0.72 -4.63
N ASN A 17 15.14 -1.65 -4.17
CA ASN A 17 14.67 -2.91 -3.62
C ASN A 17 14.76 -2.83 -2.09
N TYR A 18 13.88 -3.54 -1.40
CA TYR A 18 13.89 -3.71 0.04
C TYR A 18 13.43 -5.12 0.38
N ARG A 19 13.83 -5.66 1.55
CA ARG A 19 13.41 -7.00 1.96
C ARG A 19 11.91 -7.06 2.18
N LEU A 20 11.31 -8.17 1.73
CA LEU A 20 9.87 -8.47 1.83
C LEU A 20 9.62 -9.71 2.69
N GLY A 21 8.36 -9.92 3.07
CA GLY A 21 7.92 -11.10 3.79
C GLY A 21 8.73 -11.34 5.07
N VAL A 22 9.07 -12.61 5.32
CA VAL A 22 9.84 -13.02 6.49
C VAL A 22 11.23 -12.36 6.57
N TRP A 23 11.86 -12.03 5.45
CA TRP A 23 13.19 -11.39 5.45
C TRP A 23 13.16 -9.93 5.89
N GLY A 24 12.04 -9.24 5.67
CA GLY A 24 11.90 -7.80 5.94
C GLY A 24 11.04 -7.48 7.15
N PHE A 25 10.13 -8.38 7.52
CA PHE A 25 9.03 -8.09 8.44
C PHE A 25 8.69 -9.27 9.36
N LEU A 26 9.65 -10.15 9.67
CA LEU A 26 9.48 -11.21 10.66
C LEU A 26 9.33 -10.61 12.07
N PRO A 27 8.15 -10.71 12.70
CA PRO A 27 7.89 -10.08 13.99
C PRO A 27 8.05 -11.11 15.11
N THR A 28 9.21 -11.12 15.76
CA THR A 28 9.49 -11.97 16.94
C THR A 28 10.01 -11.13 18.09
N PRO A 29 9.86 -11.57 19.35
CA PRO A 29 10.48 -10.91 20.50
C PRO A 29 12.00 -10.74 20.34
N GLN A 30 12.68 -11.71 19.74
CA GLN A 30 14.12 -11.67 19.49
C GLN A 30 14.49 -10.58 18.46
N VAL A 31 13.75 -10.49 17.35
CA VAL A 31 13.96 -9.46 16.31
C VAL A 31 13.60 -8.06 16.82
N LEU A 32 12.61 -7.95 17.71
CA LEU A 32 12.30 -6.71 18.40
C LEU A 32 13.42 -6.30 19.36
N ALA A 33 13.91 -7.21 20.20
CA ALA A 33 14.95 -6.94 21.18
C ALA A 33 16.29 -6.54 20.56
N GLU A 34 16.65 -7.10 19.40
CA GLU A 34 17.86 -6.70 18.66
C GLU A 34 17.72 -5.38 17.88
N GLY A 35 16.51 -4.77 17.86
CA GLY A 35 16.25 -3.52 17.14
C GLY A 35 16.21 -3.65 15.61
N SER A 36 15.97 -4.86 15.08
CA SER A 36 15.93 -5.12 13.63
C SER A 36 14.52 -5.43 13.11
N SER A 37 13.49 -5.13 13.90
CA SER A 37 12.10 -5.13 13.43
C SER A 37 11.94 -4.16 12.27
N ASN A 38 10.94 -4.41 11.41
CA ASN A 38 10.66 -3.57 10.25
C ASN A 38 11.88 -3.39 9.32
N ALA A 39 12.75 -4.40 9.21
CA ALA A 39 13.97 -4.37 8.41
C ALA A 39 13.77 -3.89 6.96
N GLY A 40 12.63 -4.22 6.34
CA GLY A 40 12.27 -3.71 5.01
C GLY A 40 12.15 -2.18 4.95
N PHE A 41 11.69 -1.52 6.02
CA PHE A 41 11.69 -0.05 6.11
C PHE A 41 13.08 0.51 6.41
N LEU A 42 13.91 -0.20 7.17
CA LEU A 42 15.30 0.18 7.39
C LEU A 42 16.11 0.14 6.08
N ASP A 43 15.84 -0.84 5.21
CA ASP A 43 16.39 -0.90 3.86
C ASP A 43 15.96 0.33 3.02
N GLN A 44 14.67 0.68 3.05
CA GLN A 44 14.18 1.87 2.34
C GLN A 44 14.82 3.16 2.88
N ARG A 45 14.95 3.31 4.20
CA ARG A 45 15.63 4.44 4.86
C ARG A 45 17.09 4.55 4.45
N LEU A 46 17.81 3.43 4.37
CA LEU A 46 19.18 3.40 3.90
C LEU A 46 19.26 3.85 2.43
N ALA A 47 18.36 3.36 1.58
CA ALA A 47 18.31 3.76 0.18
C ALA A 47 18.00 5.25 0.02
N PHE A 48 17.06 5.81 0.80
CA PHE A 48 16.76 7.24 0.77
C PHE A 48 17.95 8.11 1.17
N ARG A 49 18.72 7.70 2.20
CA ARG A 49 19.98 8.38 2.58
C ARG A 49 21.00 8.32 1.45
N TRP A 50 21.24 7.12 0.90
CA TRP A 50 22.17 6.94 -0.21
C TRP A 50 21.78 7.83 -1.41
N ILE A 51 20.50 7.88 -1.78
CA ILE A 51 20.02 8.74 -2.86
C ILE A 51 20.30 10.21 -2.52
N LYS A 52 19.97 10.67 -1.31
CA LYS A 52 20.24 12.05 -0.91
C LYS A 52 21.73 12.40 -0.97
N GLU A 53 22.61 11.49 -0.59
CA GLU A 53 24.06 11.69 -0.60
C GLU A 53 24.66 11.64 -2.01
N ASN A 54 24.08 10.87 -2.93
CA ASN A 54 24.74 10.52 -4.20
C ASN A 54 24.03 11.04 -5.45
N ILE A 55 22.75 11.43 -5.40
CA ILE A 55 21.97 11.73 -6.61
C ILE A 55 22.50 12.94 -7.40
N ALA A 56 23.24 13.84 -6.74
CA ALA A 56 23.92 14.96 -7.40
C ALA A 56 24.90 14.49 -8.49
N SER A 57 25.62 13.40 -8.25
CA SER A 57 26.55 12.80 -9.21
C SER A 57 25.86 12.21 -10.45
N PHE A 58 24.54 12.00 -10.38
CA PHE A 58 23.69 11.54 -11.48
C PHE A 58 22.88 12.70 -12.10
N GLY A 59 23.18 13.95 -11.74
CA GLY A 59 22.48 15.14 -12.25
C GLY A 59 21.12 15.40 -11.59
N GLY A 60 20.82 14.78 -10.45
CA GLY A 60 19.62 15.08 -9.68
C GLY A 60 19.86 16.12 -8.57
N ASN A 61 18.78 16.67 -8.02
CA ASN A 61 18.85 17.62 -6.92
C ASN A 61 18.50 16.93 -5.59
N PRO A 62 19.46 16.78 -4.65
CA PRO A 62 19.24 16.09 -3.36
C PRO A 62 18.28 16.82 -2.40
N SER A 63 17.89 18.05 -2.72
CA SER A 63 16.87 18.83 -2.00
C SER A 63 15.47 18.69 -2.59
N HIS A 64 15.31 18.02 -3.74
CA HIS A 64 14.04 17.87 -4.47
C HIS A 64 13.69 16.39 -4.73
N ILE A 65 13.99 15.52 -3.77
CA ILE A 65 13.64 14.10 -3.84
C ILE A 65 12.15 13.94 -3.54
N THR A 66 11.39 13.32 -4.45
CA THR A 66 10.00 12.93 -4.23
C THR A 66 9.91 11.41 -4.13
N ILE A 67 9.37 10.89 -3.03
CA ILE A 67 9.12 9.45 -2.89
C ILE A 67 7.76 9.10 -3.50
N TRP A 68 7.71 8.06 -4.33
CA TRP A 68 6.51 7.64 -5.05
C TRP A 68 6.34 6.14 -4.91
N GLY A 69 5.18 5.72 -4.41
CA GLY A 69 4.85 4.31 -4.27
C GLY A 69 3.37 4.05 -4.51
N GLU A 70 3.08 2.79 -4.86
CA GLU A 70 1.73 2.28 -5.04
C GLU A 70 1.46 1.15 -4.03
N SER A 71 0.22 1.01 -3.55
CA SER A 71 -0.20 -0.07 -2.65
C SER A 71 0.68 -0.15 -1.39
N ALA A 72 1.36 -1.28 -1.14
CA ALA A 72 2.31 -1.44 -0.05
C ALA A 72 3.45 -0.39 -0.08
N GLY A 73 3.84 0.12 -1.26
CA GLY A 73 4.77 1.24 -1.40
C GLY A 73 4.18 2.57 -0.92
N ALA A 74 2.91 2.86 -1.26
CA ALA A 74 2.19 4.02 -0.73
C ALA A 74 1.97 3.90 0.80
N GLN A 75 1.67 2.70 1.29
CA GLN A 75 1.59 2.43 2.72
C GLN A 75 2.95 2.64 3.40
N SER A 76 4.05 2.17 2.79
CA SER A 76 5.41 2.42 3.27
C SER A 76 5.70 3.92 3.39
N ILE A 77 5.34 4.72 2.37
CA ILE A 77 5.45 6.18 2.42
C ILE A 77 4.66 6.75 3.60
N GLY A 78 3.40 6.33 3.77
CA GLY A 78 2.58 6.71 4.91
C GLY A 78 3.27 6.44 6.24
N LEU A 79 3.88 5.27 6.39
CA LEU A 79 4.61 4.88 7.61
C LEU A 79 5.92 5.66 7.79
N HIS A 80 6.68 5.94 6.73
CA HIS A 80 7.86 6.83 6.80
C HIS A 80 7.48 8.25 7.24
N LEU A 81 6.34 8.75 6.79
CA LEU A 81 5.84 10.06 7.19
C LEU A 81 5.48 10.14 8.68
N HIS A 82 5.19 9.00 9.32
CA HIS A 82 4.93 8.92 10.76
C HIS A 82 6.10 8.34 11.55
N SER A 83 7.18 7.95 10.87
CA SER A 83 8.32 7.30 11.50
C SER A 83 8.99 8.21 12.53
N TYR A 84 9.56 7.61 13.58
CA TYR A 84 10.26 8.32 14.64
C TYR A 84 9.45 9.51 15.20
N ALA A 85 8.15 9.30 15.43
CA ALA A 85 7.21 10.31 15.89
C ALA A 85 7.17 11.59 15.01
N GLY A 86 7.37 11.44 13.69
CA GLY A 86 7.37 12.54 12.73
C GLY A 86 8.70 13.28 12.60
N ARG A 87 9.82 12.73 13.09
CA ARG A 87 11.15 13.32 12.89
C ARG A 87 11.47 13.43 11.40
N ASN A 88 11.72 14.66 10.94
CA ASN A 88 12.09 14.92 9.56
C ASN A 88 13.61 15.00 9.39
N ASP A 89 14.21 13.91 8.91
CA ASP A 89 15.64 13.85 8.57
C ASP A 89 15.97 14.49 7.20
N ASN A 90 15.01 15.19 6.60
CA ASN A 90 15.08 15.85 5.29
C ASN A 90 15.46 14.90 4.14
N LEU A 91 15.08 13.62 4.20
CA LEU A 91 15.40 12.64 3.15
C LEU A 91 14.61 12.83 1.85
N PHE A 92 13.44 13.45 1.94
CA PHE A 92 12.56 13.70 0.82
C PHE A 92 11.79 15.00 1.04
N HIS A 93 11.45 15.66 -0.06
CA HIS A 93 10.80 16.97 -0.12
C HIS A 93 9.28 16.86 -0.32
N ALA A 94 8.82 15.82 -1.03
CA ALA A 94 7.42 15.60 -1.32
C ALA A 94 7.14 14.09 -1.45
N ALA A 95 5.87 13.71 -1.48
CA ALA A 95 5.50 12.31 -1.73
C ALA A 95 4.26 12.14 -2.62
N ILE A 96 4.23 11.02 -3.35
CA ILE A 96 3.11 10.56 -4.17
C ILE A 96 2.68 9.19 -3.67
N LEU A 97 1.44 9.09 -3.23
CA LEU A 97 0.82 7.87 -2.73
C LEU A 97 -0.28 7.45 -3.70
N GLU A 98 -0.06 6.33 -4.39
CA GLU A 98 -1.07 5.72 -5.24
C GLU A 98 -1.71 4.56 -4.47
N SER A 99 -3.01 4.67 -4.18
CA SER A 99 -3.79 3.60 -3.55
C SER A 99 -3.16 3.12 -2.25
N GLY A 100 -2.99 4.03 -1.28
CA GLY A 100 -2.41 3.68 0.01
C GLY A 100 -2.26 4.84 0.99
N GLY A 101 -1.64 4.55 2.12
CA GLY A 101 -1.54 5.46 3.25
C GLY A 101 -1.12 4.76 4.55
N PRO A 102 -0.97 5.52 5.66
CA PRO A 102 -0.34 5.04 6.87
C PRO A 102 -1.17 4.02 7.68
N VAL A 103 -2.48 3.93 7.43
CA VAL A 103 -3.40 3.05 8.20
C VAL A 103 -3.89 1.85 7.40
N GLY A 104 -3.41 1.69 6.16
CA GLY A 104 -3.79 0.57 5.29
C GLY A 104 -2.98 -0.70 5.50
N ALA A 105 -1.81 -0.63 6.13
CA ALA A 105 -1.10 -1.82 6.58
C ALA A 105 -1.66 -2.26 7.93
N ALA A 106 -2.03 -3.52 8.07
CA ALA A 106 -2.49 -4.03 9.35
C ALA A 106 -1.32 -4.23 10.34
N LEU A 107 -1.15 -3.25 11.24
CA LEU A 107 -0.13 -3.21 12.29
C LEU A 107 -0.56 -4.05 13.52
N ASN A 108 -0.58 -5.37 13.36
CA ASN A 108 -0.96 -6.27 14.45
C ASN A 108 0.14 -6.35 15.54
N PRO A 109 -0.22 -6.56 16.81
CA PRO A 109 0.75 -6.74 17.88
C PRO A 109 1.55 -8.02 17.71
N LEU A 110 2.72 -8.13 18.36
CA LEU A 110 3.56 -9.34 18.32
C LEU A 110 2.78 -10.62 18.64
N SER A 111 1.83 -10.58 19.57
CA SER A 111 1.03 -11.74 19.97
C SER A 111 0.18 -12.34 18.85
N PHE A 112 -0.20 -11.54 17.85
CA PHE A 112 -0.90 -12.03 16.65
C PHE A 112 -0.02 -12.99 15.84
N TYR A 113 1.30 -12.79 15.87
CA TYR A 113 2.26 -13.54 15.07
C TYR A 113 2.82 -14.78 15.76
N THR A 114 2.44 -15.05 17.03
CA THR A 114 2.91 -16.24 17.76
C THR A 114 2.66 -17.54 16.99
N ALA A 115 1.42 -17.80 16.57
CA ALA A 115 1.08 -19.01 15.83
C ALA A 115 1.72 -19.05 14.42
N PRO A 116 1.73 -17.96 13.63
CA PRO A 116 2.46 -17.94 12.36
C PRO A 116 3.97 -18.19 12.48
N VAL A 117 4.64 -17.63 13.49
CA VAL A 117 6.07 -17.84 13.75
C VAL A 117 6.34 -19.28 14.22
N GLU A 118 5.48 -19.82 15.08
CA GLU A 118 5.56 -21.23 15.47
C GLU A 118 5.41 -22.15 14.25
N ASN A 119 4.42 -21.89 13.38
CA ASN A 119 4.24 -22.67 12.16
C ASN A 119 5.49 -22.58 11.26
N LEU A 120 6.02 -21.38 11.04
CA LEU A 120 7.26 -21.18 10.29
C LEU A 120 8.40 -22.03 10.86
N THR A 121 8.66 -21.91 12.17
CA THR A 121 9.76 -22.61 12.83
C THR A 121 9.57 -24.12 12.83
N ARG A 122 8.33 -24.63 12.90
CA ARG A 122 8.05 -26.07 12.74
C ARG A 122 8.31 -26.54 11.32
N THR A 123 7.82 -25.81 10.32
CA THR A 123 8.03 -26.15 8.90
C THR A 123 9.51 -26.14 8.50
N THR A 124 10.31 -25.29 9.13
CA THR A 124 11.76 -25.20 8.85
C THR A 124 12.63 -26.00 9.81
N ASN A 125 12.05 -26.84 10.68
CA ASN A 125 12.76 -27.62 11.72
C ASN A 125 13.57 -26.77 12.72
N CYS A 126 13.20 -25.51 12.91
CA CYS A 126 13.80 -24.60 13.89
C CYS A 126 13.08 -24.55 15.23
N PHE A 127 11.87 -25.12 15.34
CA PHE A 127 11.02 -24.99 16.54
C PHE A 127 11.69 -25.48 17.83
N THR A 128 12.46 -26.56 17.76
CA THR A 128 13.16 -27.15 18.93
C THR A 128 14.52 -26.52 19.20
N SER A 129 14.98 -25.58 18.37
CA SER A 129 16.22 -24.85 18.62
C SER A 129 16.09 -23.98 19.86
N THR A 130 17.13 -23.96 20.70
CA THR A 130 17.25 -23.02 21.83
C THR A 130 17.32 -21.57 21.35
N ASP A 131 17.90 -21.35 20.17
CA ASP A 131 17.87 -20.08 19.45
C ASP A 131 17.19 -20.28 18.09
N GLN A 132 15.88 -20.06 18.07
CA GLN A 132 15.06 -20.21 16.87
C GLN A 132 15.44 -19.19 15.79
N LEU A 133 15.86 -17.98 16.17
CA LEU A 133 16.21 -16.92 15.21
C LEU A 133 17.54 -17.25 14.52
N SER A 134 18.55 -17.68 15.27
CA SER A 134 19.81 -18.16 14.70
C SER A 134 19.61 -19.37 13.79
N CYS A 135 18.74 -20.31 14.19
CA CYS A 135 18.35 -21.42 13.30
C CYS A 135 17.73 -20.91 12.00
N LEU A 136 16.76 -20.00 12.04
CA LEU A 136 16.15 -19.43 10.83
C LEU A 136 17.17 -18.70 9.94
N ARG A 137 18.15 -18.01 10.54
CA ARG A 137 19.22 -17.30 9.83
C ARG A 137 20.24 -18.23 9.16
N SER A 138 20.42 -19.45 9.66
CA SER A 138 21.35 -20.42 9.08
C SER A 138 20.75 -21.17 7.88
N LEU A 139 19.43 -21.07 7.67
CA LEU A 139 18.75 -21.68 6.53
C LEU A 139 19.13 -21.00 5.22
N SER A 140 19.13 -21.77 4.14
CA SER A 140 19.18 -21.21 2.80
C SER A 140 17.91 -20.40 2.49
N SER A 141 18.03 -19.39 1.63
CA SER A 141 16.87 -18.62 1.17
C SER A 141 15.84 -19.52 0.45
N GLU A 142 16.30 -20.56 -0.25
CA GLU A 142 15.43 -21.54 -0.91
C GLU A 142 14.61 -22.34 0.11
N THR A 143 15.23 -22.79 1.21
CA THR A 143 14.53 -23.49 2.30
C THR A 143 13.45 -22.61 2.92
N LEU A 144 13.79 -21.36 3.24
CA LEU A 144 12.85 -20.42 3.85
C LEU A 144 11.71 -20.02 2.90
N PHE A 145 12.00 -19.90 1.60
CA PHE A 145 10.99 -19.66 0.57
C PHE A 145 10.06 -20.87 0.37
N LYS A 146 10.61 -22.08 0.34
CA LYS A 146 9.86 -23.35 0.21
C LYS A 146 9.00 -23.66 1.43
N ALA A 147 9.28 -23.07 2.59
CA ALA A 147 8.41 -23.18 3.75
C ALA A 147 6.99 -22.66 3.48
N GLN A 148 6.77 -21.93 2.37
CA GLN A 148 5.47 -21.50 1.85
C GLN A 148 4.54 -20.98 2.96
N VAL A 149 5.08 -20.15 3.84
CA VAL A 149 4.26 -19.50 4.87
C VAL A 149 3.23 -18.62 4.16
N THR A 150 1.98 -19.10 4.14
CA THR A 150 0.80 -18.39 3.62
C THR A 150 0.49 -17.11 4.42
N GLN A 151 1.24 -16.89 5.51
CA GLN A 151 1.18 -15.72 6.35
C GLN A 151 1.64 -14.46 5.62
N ILE A 152 0.86 -13.39 5.76
CA ILE A 152 1.29 -12.04 5.42
C ILE A 152 2.08 -11.48 6.62
N TRP A 153 3.36 -11.21 6.39
CA TRP A 153 4.25 -10.56 7.34
C TRP A 153 4.18 -9.05 7.16
N ASN A 154 3.46 -8.38 8.05
CA ASN A 154 3.31 -6.92 8.04
C ASN A 154 4.27 -6.28 9.04
N PRO A 155 4.54 -4.97 8.90
CA PRO A 155 5.21 -4.20 9.92
C PRO A 155 4.46 -4.20 11.26
N ILE A 156 5.21 -3.91 12.33
CA ILE A 156 4.70 -3.79 13.69
C ILE A 156 5.04 -2.41 14.28
N VAL A 157 4.30 -2.00 15.31
CA VAL A 157 4.71 -0.90 16.20
C VAL A 157 5.87 -1.42 17.06
N ASP A 158 7.09 -1.04 16.72
CA ASP A 158 8.33 -1.55 17.32
C ASP A 158 8.90 -0.65 18.43
N GLY A 159 8.31 0.53 18.64
CA GLY A 159 8.75 1.48 19.66
C GLY A 159 9.93 2.38 19.24
N ASP A 160 10.50 2.18 18.05
CA ASP A 160 11.57 3.02 17.49
C ASP A 160 11.16 3.62 16.14
N PHE A 161 11.17 2.81 15.06
CA PHE A 161 10.73 3.30 13.75
C PHE A 161 9.26 3.73 13.79
N LEU A 162 8.39 2.93 14.41
CA LEU A 162 7.01 3.31 14.76
C LEU A 162 6.86 3.30 16.28
N THR A 163 6.83 4.49 16.87
CA THR A 163 6.67 4.68 18.32
C THR A 163 5.23 4.46 18.81
N ASP A 164 4.25 4.56 17.91
CA ASP A 164 2.82 4.38 18.16
C ASP A 164 2.11 4.12 16.81
N TYR A 165 0.82 3.79 16.84
CA TYR A 165 -0.01 3.68 15.65
C TYR A 165 -0.08 5.02 14.90
N PRO A 166 0.00 5.03 13.55
CA PRO A 166 -0.06 6.27 12.78
C PRO A 166 -1.34 7.07 12.99
N SER A 167 -2.47 6.43 13.32
CA SER A 167 -3.71 7.11 13.70
C SER A 167 -3.54 7.97 14.95
N ASN A 168 -2.81 7.47 15.95
CA ASN A 168 -2.53 8.16 17.20
C ASN A 168 -1.49 9.27 16.99
N LEU A 169 -0.42 8.97 16.24
CA LEU A 169 0.62 9.95 15.90
C LEU A 169 0.05 11.13 15.11
N ALA A 170 -0.81 10.85 14.12
CA ALA A 170 -1.49 11.88 13.36
C ALA A 170 -2.41 12.75 14.23
N ALA A 171 -3.16 12.15 15.16
CA ALA A 171 -4.00 12.90 16.11
C ALA A 171 -3.18 13.81 17.04
N GLN A 172 -1.94 13.42 17.35
CA GLN A 172 -0.97 14.21 18.12
C GLN A 172 -0.20 15.24 17.27
N GLY A 173 -0.46 15.32 15.95
CA GLY A 173 0.29 16.19 15.04
C GLY A 173 1.72 15.74 14.76
N LYS A 174 2.07 14.49 15.10
CA LYS A 174 3.39 13.86 14.96
C LYS A 174 3.53 13.16 13.61
N PHE A 175 3.78 13.95 12.58
CA PHE A 175 4.06 13.46 11.23
C PHE A 175 4.91 14.47 10.47
N ILE A 176 5.65 13.99 9.49
CA ILE A 176 6.47 14.82 8.59
C ILE A 176 5.54 15.66 7.71
N ARG A 177 5.75 16.98 7.74
CA ARG A 177 4.94 17.96 7.03
C ARG A 177 5.57 18.32 5.69
N ILE A 178 5.13 17.64 4.63
CA ILE A 178 5.53 17.91 3.25
C ILE A 178 4.32 17.94 2.31
N PRO A 179 4.43 18.51 1.10
CA PRO A 179 3.39 18.43 0.08
C PRO A 179 3.18 17.00 -0.41
N LEU A 180 1.91 16.63 -0.64
CA LEU A 180 1.52 15.27 -1.05
C LEU A 180 0.56 15.26 -2.24
N ILE A 181 0.75 14.30 -3.15
CA ILE A 181 -0.33 13.80 -4.03
C ILE A 181 -0.78 12.45 -3.46
N ASN A 182 -2.06 12.29 -3.16
CA ASN A 182 -2.60 11.01 -2.68
C ASN A 182 -3.91 10.64 -3.41
N GLY A 183 -3.93 9.48 -4.07
CA GLY A 183 -5.10 9.02 -4.79
C GLY A 183 -5.40 7.54 -4.58
N ALA A 184 -6.51 7.11 -5.17
CA ALA A 184 -6.92 5.70 -5.22
C ALA A 184 -7.70 5.48 -6.52
N ASN A 185 -7.78 4.22 -6.94
CA ASN A 185 -8.61 3.86 -8.08
C ASN A 185 -10.08 3.79 -7.64
N THR A 186 -11.01 3.92 -8.59
CA THR A 186 -12.45 3.95 -8.27
C THR A 186 -12.94 2.60 -7.75
N ASP A 187 -12.41 1.50 -8.30
CA ASP A 187 -12.91 0.15 -8.05
C ASP A 187 -11.90 -0.72 -7.29
N GLU A 188 -11.11 -0.14 -6.37
CA GLU A 188 -10.12 -0.85 -5.52
C GLU A 188 -10.65 -2.18 -4.98
N GLY A 189 -11.89 -2.14 -4.52
CA GLY A 189 -12.61 -3.25 -3.93
C GLY A 189 -12.70 -4.51 -4.79
N THR A 190 -12.72 -4.41 -6.11
CA THR A 190 -12.83 -5.58 -7.00
C THR A 190 -11.59 -6.47 -6.94
N SER A 191 -10.46 -5.94 -6.45
CA SER A 191 -9.23 -6.69 -6.18
C SER A 191 -9.14 -7.29 -4.77
N PHE A 192 -10.00 -6.85 -3.85
CA PHE A 192 -9.88 -7.18 -2.42
C PHE A 192 -11.11 -7.84 -1.81
N GLY A 193 -12.27 -7.72 -2.47
CA GLY A 193 -13.47 -8.45 -2.09
C GLY A 193 -13.31 -9.96 -2.29
N VAL A 194 -14.09 -10.71 -1.52
CA VAL A 194 -14.08 -12.16 -1.46
C VAL A 194 -15.21 -12.70 -2.32
N THR A 195 -14.90 -13.63 -3.22
CA THR A 195 -15.92 -14.31 -4.02
C THR A 195 -16.71 -15.31 -3.17
N GLY A 196 -17.94 -15.62 -3.57
CA GLY A 196 -18.86 -16.53 -2.87
C GLY A 196 -19.76 -15.83 -1.83
N MET A 197 -19.75 -14.50 -1.77
CA MET A 197 -20.61 -13.73 -0.86
C MET A 197 -22.02 -13.62 -1.42
N ASN A 198 -22.96 -14.41 -0.90
CA ASN A 198 -24.36 -14.42 -1.36
C ASN A 198 -25.32 -13.72 -0.40
N THR A 199 -24.94 -13.62 0.86
CA THR A 199 -25.78 -13.07 1.93
C THR A 199 -24.99 -12.09 2.79
N GLU A 200 -25.71 -11.24 3.53
CA GLU A 200 -25.11 -10.36 4.53
C GLU A 200 -24.34 -11.15 5.60
N LYS A 201 -24.82 -12.35 5.95
CA LYS A 201 -24.15 -13.25 6.90
C LYS A 201 -22.79 -13.71 6.37
N ASP A 202 -22.67 -13.96 5.06
CA ASP A 202 -21.39 -14.35 4.45
C ASP A 202 -20.37 -13.21 4.59
N ILE A 203 -20.79 -11.98 4.28
CA ILE A 203 -19.94 -10.79 4.40
C ILE A 203 -19.56 -10.56 5.87
N PHE A 204 -20.53 -10.63 6.79
CA PHE A 204 -20.26 -10.50 8.22
C PHE A 204 -19.16 -11.47 8.69
N ASN A 205 -19.29 -12.75 8.34
CA ASN A 205 -18.31 -13.77 8.72
C ASN A 205 -16.95 -13.54 8.03
N SER A 206 -16.97 -13.09 6.78
CA SER A 206 -15.74 -12.75 6.05
C SER A 206 -14.98 -11.61 6.73
N LEU A 207 -15.67 -10.58 7.21
CA LEU A 207 -15.06 -9.45 7.92
C LEU A 207 -14.36 -9.85 9.23
N LEU A 208 -14.83 -10.91 9.90
CA LEU A 208 -14.20 -11.42 11.13
C LEU A 208 -12.90 -12.19 10.87
N THR A 209 -12.66 -12.60 9.63
CA THR A 209 -11.49 -13.37 9.21
C THR A 209 -10.83 -12.75 7.98
N PHE A 210 -11.04 -11.45 7.76
CA PHE A 210 -10.82 -10.80 6.48
C PHE A 210 -9.37 -10.94 6.01
N ARG A 211 -9.24 -11.37 4.74
CA ARG A 211 -8.00 -11.88 4.08
C ARG A 211 -7.50 -13.19 4.67
N LYS A 212 -6.77 -13.96 3.84
CA LYS A 212 -6.27 -15.32 4.19
C LYS A 212 -5.49 -15.42 5.51
N SER A 213 -4.93 -14.33 6.03
CA SER A 213 -4.17 -14.31 7.29
C SER A 213 -4.94 -13.77 8.49
N ALA A 214 -6.22 -13.40 8.35
CA ALA A 214 -6.99 -12.63 9.33
C ALA A 214 -6.32 -11.31 9.76
N ALA A 215 -5.28 -10.84 9.04
CA ALA A 215 -4.54 -9.65 9.42
C ALA A 215 -5.42 -8.39 9.40
N TYR A 216 -6.50 -8.40 8.61
CA TYR A 216 -7.44 -7.29 8.49
C TYR A 216 -8.78 -7.58 9.15
N ALA A 217 -8.84 -8.60 10.01
CA ALA A 217 -10.06 -8.92 10.74
C ALA A 217 -10.53 -7.74 11.60
N ILE A 218 -11.83 -7.52 11.63
CA ILE A 218 -12.45 -6.47 12.43
C ILE A 218 -13.43 -7.07 13.45
N GLY A 219 -13.63 -6.35 14.56
CA GLY A 219 -14.52 -6.80 15.62
C GLY A 219 -15.99 -6.86 15.18
N PRO A 220 -16.82 -7.73 15.80
CA PRO A 220 -18.23 -7.89 15.46
C PRO A 220 -19.06 -6.59 15.46
N ALA A 221 -18.75 -5.65 16.37
CA ALA A 221 -19.43 -4.36 16.42
C ALA A 221 -19.12 -3.49 15.19
N SER A 222 -17.85 -3.43 14.79
CA SER A 222 -17.42 -2.71 13.58
C SER A 222 -17.96 -3.37 12.31
N ALA A 223 -17.98 -4.70 12.25
CA ALA A 223 -18.55 -5.44 11.14
C ALA A 223 -20.05 -5.15 10.97
N ARG A 224 -20.84 -5.18 12.05
CA ARG A 224 -22.26 -4.76 12.01
C ARG A 224 -22.40 -3.32 11.54
N LYS A 225 -21.55 -2.41 12.06
CA LYS A 225 -21.63 -1.01 11.67
C LYS A 225 -21.32 -0.79 10.19
N LEU A 226 -20.37 -1.53 9.62
CA LEU A 226 -20.10 -1.47 8.18
C LEU A 226 -21.27 -1.99 7.37
N LEU A 227 -21.91 -3.08 7.77
CA LEU A 227 -23.08 -3.59 7.06
C LEU A 227 -24.25 -2.60 7.07
N GLU A 228 -24.45 -1.86 8.17
CA GLU A 228 -25.42 -0.75 8.22
C GLU A 228 -25.06 0.39 7.26
N LEU A 229 -23.78 0.76 7.18
CA LEU A 229 -23.30 1.87 6.35
C LEU A 229 -23.24 1.51 4.85
N TYR A 230 -23.17 0.23 4.52
CA TYR A 230 -23.12 -0.31 3.16
C TYR A 230 -24.35 -1.19 2.92
N PRO A 231 -25.54 -0.63 2.62
CA PRO A 231 -26.71 -1.44 2.30
C PRO A 231 -26.55 -2.17 0.97
N ASN A 232 -27.27 -3.29 0.79
CA ASN A 232 -27.22 -4.08 -0.45
C ASN A 232 -27.72 -3.33 -1.70
N GLU A 233 -28.62 -2.37 -1.52
CA GLU A 233 -29.15 -1.54 -2.62
C GLU A 233 -28.35 -0.24 -2.82
N GLY A 234 -27.18 -0.11 -2.17
CA GLY A 234 -26.32 1.07 -2.29
C GLY A 234 -25.37 1.02 -3.50
N PRO A 235 -24.62 2.12 -3.77
CA PRO A 235 -23.62 2.15 -4.83
C PRO A 235 -22.46 1.19 -4.56
N GLN A 236 -22.17 0.30 -5.53
CA GLN A 236 -21.15 -0.75 -5.38
C GLN A 236 -20.26 -0.87 -6.62
N PRO A 237 -18.97 -1.20 -6.47
CA PRO A 237 -18.07 -1.40 -7.60
C PRO A 237 -18.42 -2.71 -8.35
N PRO A 238 -18.02 -2.85 -9.63
CA PRO A 238 -17.52 -1.79 -10.50
C PRO A 238 -18.56 -0.67 -10.68
N TYR A 239 -18.16 0.59 -10.59
CA TYR A 239 -19.08 1.74 -10.65
C TYR A 239 -19.44 2.15 -12.09
N ASN A 240 -18.80 1.52 -13.08
CA ASN A 240 -19.06 1.73 -14.51
C ASN A 240 -20.13 0.79 -15.09
N VAL A 241 -20.80 -0.01 -14.25
CA VAL A 241 -21.96 -0.85 -14.64
C VAL A 241 -23.24 -0.37 -13.98
N PRO A 242 -24.44 -0.68 -14.53
CA PRO A 242 -25.70 -0.35 -13.87
C PRO A 242 -25.76 -0.88 -12.44
N GLU A 243 -26.38 -0.13 -11.52
CA GLU A 243 -26.49 -0.51 -10.10
C GLU A 243 -27.19 -1.86 -9.92
N THR A 244 -28.17 -2.18 -10.78
CA THR A 244 -28.90 -3.46 -10.80
C THR A 244 -28.10 -4.66 -11.28
N THR A 245 -26.86 -4.46 -11.74
CA THR A 245 -26.00 -5.56 -12.24
C THR A 245 -25.58 -6.49 -11.11
N VAL A 246 -25.78 -7.79 -11.31
CA VAL A 246 -25.30 -8.84 -10.41
C VAL A 246 -24.30 -9.74 -11.12
N PHE A 247 -23.35 -10.27 -10.35
CA PHE A 247 -22.36 -11.24 -10.85
C PHE A 247 -22.49 -12.56 -10.08
N PRO A 248 -23.49 -13.43 -10.39
CA PRO A 248 -23.77 -14.63 -9.59
C PRO A 248 -22.57 -15.57 -9.43
N LYS A 249 -21.66 -15.62 -10.41
CA LYS A 249 -20.42 -16.40 -10.32
C LYS A 249 -19.49 -15.92 -9.19
N ASN A 250 -19.54 -14.64 -8.85
CA ASN A 250 -18.75 -14.04 -7.78
C ASN A 250 -19.51 -14.00 -6.46
N GLY A 251 -20.84 -14.19 -6.48
CA GLY A 251 -21.74 -14.10 -5.33
C GLY A 251 -22.72 -12.94 -5.45
N LEU A 252 -23.96 -13.14 -4.99
CA LEU A 252 -25.04 -12.16 -5.14
C LEU A 252 -24.77 -10.81 -4.44
N GLN A 253 -24.00 -10.80 -3.35
CA GLN A 253 -23.60 -9.58 -2.63
C GLN A 253 -22.09 -9.29 -2.79
N TRP A 254 -21.42 -9.90 -3.76
CA TRP A 254 -19.98 -9.69 -3.98
C TRP A 254 -19.61 -8.22 -4.20
N ARG A 255 -20.42 -7.48 -4.95
CA ARG A 255 -20.20 -6.05 -5.19
C ARG A 255 -20.25 -5.24 -3.88
N ARG A 256 -21.17 -5.57 -2.97
CA ARG A 256 -21.27 -4.98 -1.62
C ARG A 256 -20.02 -5.27 -0.79
N ASP A 257 -19.54 -6.51 -0.83
CA ASP A 257 -18.30 -6.91 -0.17
C ASP A 257 -17.09 -6.14 -0.74
N CYS A 258 -16.99 -6.01 -2.07
CA CYS A 258 -15.98 -5.19 -2.72
C CYS A 258 -16.03 -3.72 -2.26
N ALA A 259 -17.21 -3.12 -2.14
CA ALA A 259 -17.34 -1.74 -1.66
C ALA A 259 -16.70 -1.57 -0.26
N ILE A 260 -17.02 -2.48 0.66
CA ILE A 260 -16.48 -2.49 2.02
C ILE A 260 -14.96 -2.74 1.99
N ALA A 261 -14.51 -3.76 1.26
CA ALA A 261 -13.10 -4.12 1.15
C ALA A 261 -12.24 -3.00 0.55
N GLY A 262 -12.73 -2.30 -0.48
CA GLY A 262 -12.05 -1.18 -1.10
C GLY A 262 -11.83 -0.01 -0.15
N ASP A 263 -12.85 0.32 0.66
CA ASP A 263 -12.74 1.37 1.67
C ASP A 263 -11.80 0.98 2.82
N ILE A 264 -11.93 -0.24 3.36
CA ILE A 264 -11.03 -0.75 4.42
C ILE A 264 -9.56 -0.71 3.95
N VAL A 265 -9.29 -1.22 2.75
CA VAL A 265 -7.91 -1.48 2.33
C VAL A 265 -7.28 -0.26 1.70
N MET A 266 -7.98 0.59 0.92
CA MET A 266 -7.36 1.64 0.10
C MET A 266 -8.02 3.02 0.19
N ILE A 267 -9.35 3.11 0.04
CA ILE A 267 -10.00 4.40 -0.22
C ILE A 267 -10.15 5.25 1.05
N ALA A 268 -10.54 4.64 2.18
CA ALA A 268 -10.78 5.38 3.43
C ALA A 268 -9.48 5.97 3.98
N GLN A 269 -8.37 5.25 3.87
CA GLN A 269 -7.07 5.75 4.33
C GLN A 269 -6.56 6.95 3.51
N ARG A 270 -6.77 6.96 2.19
CA ARG A 270 -6.49 8.11 1.34
C ARG A 270 -7.29 9.33 1.82
N ARG A 271 -8.61 9.17 2.01
CA ARG A 271 -9.48 10.24 2.52
C ARG A 271 -8.96 10.77 3.86
N LYS A 272 -8.71 9.87 4.81
CA LYS A 272 -8.29 10.23 6.16
C LYS A 272 -6.94 10.95 6.19
N MET A 273 -5.98 10.49 5.39
CA MET A 273 -4.68 11.13 5.27
C MET A 273 -4.80 12.54 4.69
N CYS A 274 -5.62 12.73 3.65
CA CYS A 274 -5.87 14.06 3.08
C CYS A 274 -6.50 15.01 4.10
N GLU A 275 -7.49 14.57 4.88
CA GLU A 275 -8.08 15.34 5.98
C GLU A 275 -7.02 15.73 7.03
N GLN A 276 -6.19 14.79 7.47
CA GLN A 276 -5.16 15.03 8.48
C GLN A 276 -4.13 16.06 8.02
N TYR A 277 -3.65 15.95 6.79
CA TYR A 277 -2.64 16.87 6.26
C TYR A 277 -3.21 18.26 5.98
N THR A 278 -4.46 18.36 5.51
CA THR A 278 -5.12 19.65 5.33
C THR A 278 -5.39 20.36 6.65
N HIS A 279 -5.78 19.64 7.71
CA HIS A 279 -5.84 20.19 9.07
C HIS A 279 -4.46 20.69 9.57
N GLY A 280 -3.38 19.98 9.19
CA GLY A 280 -2.00 20.41 9.42
C GLY A 280 -1.50 21.55 8.50
N ARG A 281 -2.41 22.19 7.74
CA ARG A 281 -2.12 23.27 6.77
C ARG A 281 -1.10 22.88 5.69
N GLN A 282 -1.03 21.60 5.34
CA GLN A 282 -0.18 21.12 4.24
C GLN A 282 -0.92 21.17 2.91
N LYS A 283 -0.16 21.38 1.82
CA LYS A 283 -0.71 21.26 0.46
C LYS A 283 -0.91 19.78 0.13
N VAL A 284 -2.15 19.42 -0.15
CA VAL A 284 -2.52 18.06 -0.55
C VAL A 284 -3.33 18.14 -1.84
N TRP A 285 -2.91 17.38 -2.83
CA TRP A 285 -3.72 17.13 -4.02
C TRP A 285 -4.25 15.71 -3.93
N SER A 286 -5.55 15.54 -4.15
CA SER A 286 -6.14 14.21 -4.15
C SER A 286 -6.81 13.91 -5.48
N TYR A 287 -6.65 12.68 -5.94
CA TYR A 287 -7.27 12.20 -7.16
C TYR A 287 -8.07 10.92 -6.93
N ARG A 288 -9.01 10.67 -7.83
CA ARG A 288 -9.69 9.39 -8.00
C ARG A 288 -9.42 8.95 -9.43
N PHE A 289 -8.79 7.80 -9.62
CA PHE A 289 -8.51 7.27 -10.96
C PHE A 289 -9.63 6.33 -11.39
N ASP A 290 -10.34 6.68 -12.45
CA ASP A 290 -11.59 6.02 -12.88
C ASP A 290 -11.51 5.41 -14.28
N THR A 291 -10.32 5.30 -14.86
CA THR A 291 -10.13 4.75 -16.21
C THR A 291 -9.74 3.27 -16.15
N PRO A 292 -10.60 2.32 -16.57
CA PRO A 292 -10.21 0.91 -16.67
C PRO A 292 -9.17 0.68 -17.77
N LEU A 293 -8.47 -0.46 -17.72
CA LEU A 293 -7.66 -0.91 -18.85
C LEU A 293 -8.53 -1.12 -20.09
N TRP A 294 -7.95 -0.90 -21.27
CA TRP A 294 -8.64 -0.98 -22.56
C TRP A 294 -9.29 -2.35 -22.84
N ASN A 295 -8.75 -3.40 -22.22
CA ASN A 295 -9.20 -4.79 -22.29
C ASN A 295 -9.70 -5.32 -20.93
N ALA A 296 -10.10 -4.45 -20.01
CA ALA A 296 -10.56 -4.87 -18.69
C ALA A 296 -11.85 -5.69 -18.80
N ASP A 297 -11.91 -6.80 -18.06
CA ASP A 297 -13.16 -7.50 -17.79
C ASP A 297 -14.14 -6.56 -17.06
N VAL A 298 -15.43 -6.73 -17.33
CA VAL A 298 -16.49 -5.91 -16.74
C VAL A 298 -16.48 -5.96 -15.20
N THR A 299 -16.06 -7.08 -14.61
CA THR A 299 -15.95 -7.26 -13.14
C THR A 299 -14.76 -6.51 -12.54
N HIS A 300 -13.81 -6.04 -13.34
CA HIS A 300 -12.65 -5.32 -12.82
C HIS A 300 -12.91 -3.83 -12.63
N GLY A 301 -13.50 -3.15 -13.61
CA GLY A 301 -13.54 -1.68 -13.62
C GLY A 301 -12.13 -1.07 -13.55
N ALA A 302 -12.00 0.09 -12.92
CA ALA A 302 -10.72 0.69 -12.55
C ALA A 302 -10.23 0.10 -11.21
N ARG A 303 -9.85 -1.18 -11.23
CA ARG A 303 -9.43 -1.94 -10.04
C ARG A 303 -8.09 -1.48 -9.45
N HIS A 304 -7.65 -2.10 -8.36
CA HIS A 304 -6.33 -1.86 -7.79
C HIS A 304 -5.20 -1.94 -8.84
N PHE A 305 -4.16 -1.11 -8.71
CA PHE A 305 -2.96 -1.07 -9.56
C PHE A 305 -3.13 -0.53 -11.00
N VAL A 306 -4.35 -0.36 -11.53
CA VAL A 306 -4.52 -0.04 -12.96
C VAL A 306 -3.95 1.31 -13.37
N ASN A 307 -3.86 2.28 -12.46
CA ASN A 307 -3.32 3.62 -12.74
C ASN A 307 -1.82 3.60 -13.03
N VAL A 308 -1.06 2.62 -12.50
CA VAL A 308 0.40 2.55 -12.58
C VAL A 308 0.89 2.57 -14.03
N VAL A 309 0.19 1.88 -14.93
CA VAL A 309 0.54 1.85 -16.36
C VAL A 309 0.46 3.25 -17.01
N PHE A 310 -0.44 4.10 -16.51
CA PHE A 310 -0.59 5.50 -16.95
C PHE A 310 0.45 6.39 -16.28
N SER A 311 0.69 6.22 -14.98
CA SER A 311 1.69 6.96 -14.20
C SER A 311 3.11 6.82 -14.79
N PHE A 312 3.49 5.61 -15.20
CA PHE A 312 4.81 5.32 -15.78
C PHE A 312 4.89 5.51 -17.30
N GLN A 313 3.83 6.04 -17.93
CA GLN A 313 3.77 6.26 -19.37
C GLN A 313 4.17 5.05 -20.20
N ASN A 314 3.57 3.88 -19.90
CA ASN A 314 3.77 2.68 -20.69
C ASN A 314 2.98 2.74 -22.00
N ILE A 315 3.31 3.74 -22.82
CA ILE A 315 2.67 4.07 -24.09
C ILE A 315 2.97 3.03 -25.19
N SER A 316 3.91 2.11 -24.96
CA SER A 316 4.24 0.99 -25.85
C SER A 316 3.28 -0.20 -25.66
N GLY A 317 1.99 0.01 -25.97
CA GLY A 317 0.98 -1.05 -26.12
C GLY A 317 0.18 -1.40 -24.87
N ALA A 318 0.66 -1.10 -23.66
CA ALA A 318 -0.09 -1.40 -22.44
C ALA A 318 -1.34 -0.51 -22.27
N LEU A 319 -1.35 0.66 -22.90
CA LEU A 319 -2.48 1.60 -22.96
C LEU A 319 -3.47 1.31 -24.09
N GLY A 320 -3.26 0.22 -24.85
CA GLY A 320 -4.15 -0.22 -25.92
C GLY A 320 -3.71 0.21 -27.32
N PRO A 321 -4.33 -0.38 -28.37
CA PRO A 321 -3.99 -0.11 -29.75
C PRO A 321 -4.39 1.31 -30.21
N ILE A 322 -3.47 1.98 -30.89
CA ILE A 322 -3.69 3.26 -31.59
C ILE A 322 -4.39 2.98 -32.93
N PRO A 323 -5.28 3.87 -33.43
CA PRO A 323 -5.67 5.17 -32.85
C PRO A 323 -6.78 5.11 -31.79
N LYS A 324 -7.43 3.94 -31.62
CA LYS A 324 -8.60 3.79 -30.75
C LYS A 324 -8.40 4.28 -29.32
N PHE A 325 -7.20 4.07 -28.76
CA PHE A 325 -6.85 4.45 -27.38
C PHE A 325 -5.84 5.61 -27.29
N GLU A 326 -5.81 6.50 -28.28
CA GLU A 326 -4.95 7.69 -28.22
C GLU A 326 -5.24 8.57 -26.99
N SER A 327 -6.49 8.62 -26.54
CA SER A 327 -6.91 9.31 -25.32
C SER A 327 -6.22 8.77 -24.06
N TYR A 328 -5.88 7.48 -24.00
CA TYR A 328 -5.15 6.88 -22.86
C TYR A 328 -3.70 7.38 -22.83
N GLY A 329 -3.07 7.50 -24.00
CA GLY A 329 -1.74 8.11 -24.14
C GLY A 329 -1.75 9.58 -23.74
N LYS A 330 -2.81 10.33 -24.09
CA LYS A 330 -2.98 11.72 -23.64
C LYS A 330 -3.14 11.79 -22.12
N LEU A 331 -4.03 10.99 -21.54
CA LEU A 331 -4.25 10.91 -20.09
C LEU A 331 -2.94 10.60 -19.34
N SER A 332 -2.18 9.63 -19.81
CA SER A 332 -0.89 9.25 -19.23
C SER A 332 0.14 10.40 -19.24
N ARG A 333 0.20 11.17 -20.34
CA ARG A 333 1.04 12.38 -20.41
C ARG A 333 0.54 13.48 -19.46
N ASP A 334 -0.77 13.65 -19.34
CA ASP A 334 -1.37 14.65 -18.45
C ASP A 334 -1.13 14.30 -16.96
N ILE A 335 -1.19 13.02 -16.59
CA ILE A 335 -0.78 12.52 -15.26
C ILE A 335 0.70 12.87 -14.99
N GLY A 336 1.58 12.57 -15.93
CA GLY A 336 3.00 12.90 -15.80
C GLY A 336 3.27 14.40 -15.64
N ARG A 337 2.45 15.27 -16.25
CA ARG A 337 2.49 16.73 -16.03
C ARG A 337 1.96 17.11 -14.64
N ALA A 338 0.87 16.49 -14.18
CA ALA A 338 0.31 16.74 -12.86
C ALA A 338 1.28 16.37 -11.74
N CYS A 339 2.04 15.29 -11.87
CA CYS A 339 3.10 14.94 -10.93
C CYS A 339 4.18 16.03 -10.81
N LYS A 340 4.33 16.90 -11.83
CA LYS A 340 5.26 18.04 -11.75
C LYS A 340 4.81 19.16 -10.82
N LEU A 341 3.57 19.16 -10.33
CA LEU A 341 3.08 20.12 -9.34
C LEU A 341 3.90 20.07 -8.03
N LEU A 342 4.58 18.96 -7.75
CA LEU A 342 5.45 18.79 -6.58
C LEU A 342 6.89 19.30 -6.81
N PHE A 343 7.25 19.70 -8.03
CA PHE A 343 8.55 20.30 -8.33
C PHE A 343 8.37 21.83 -8.47
N PRO A 344 9.00 22.64 -7.61
CA PRO A 344 9.07 24.08 -7.83
C PRO A 344 9.63 24.37 -9.23
N MET A 345 8.86 25.05 -10.07
CA MET A 345 9.32 25.57 -11.35
C MET A 345 10.18 26.81 -11.11
N ASN A 346 11.36 26.63 -10.53
CA ASN A 346 12.39 27.67 -10.57
C ASN A 346 13.46 27.15 -11.52
N TRP A 347 13.43 27.64 -12.76
CA TRP A 347 14.45 27.39 -13.77
C TRP A 347 15.46 28.52 -13.75
#